data_AF-A0A3C0EA21-F1
#
_entry.id   AF-A0A3C0EA21-F1
#
_cell.length_a   1.000
_cell.length_b   1.000
_cell.length_c   1.000
_cell.angle_alpha   90.00
_cell.angle_beta   90.00
_cell.angle_gamma   90.00
#
_symmetry.space_group_name_H-M   'P 1'
#
loop_
_entity.id
_entity.type
_entity.pdbx_description
1 polymer ?
#
loop_
_entity_poly.entity_id
_entity_poly.type
_entity_poly.pdbx_seq_one_letter_code
_entity_poly.pdbx_strand_id
1 'polypeptide(L)'
;MSRFGGSYAVLLLDEATAAIVSASEAAFRAALRASVSSQDRAVLTVAHRLSTSREADQVLVMEEGTPEDLMRRQGRFTALLELEAAGWDWRVDGRTLSQ
;
A
#
# COMPACT_ATOMS: atom_id res chain seq x y z
N MET A 1 28.39 7.89 16.15
CA MET A 1 27.58 9.06 15.76
C MET A 1 26.17 8.57 15.46
N SER A 2 25.21 9.08 16.22
CA SER A 2 23.80 8.67 16.27
C SER A 2 23.03 8.99 14.98
N ARG A 3 22.03 8.14 14.66
CA ARG A 3 20.84 8.27 13.76
C ARG A 3 20.72 6.94 13.02
N PHE A 4 19.79 6.04 13.33
CA PHE A 4 18.34 6.20 13.20
C PHE A 4 17.61 5.51 14.36
N GLY A 5 16.90 6.30 15.17
CA GLY A 5 16.04 5.83 16.27
C GLY A 5 14.58 6.14 16.01
N GLY A 6 14.11 5.96 14.77
CA GLY A 6 12.70 6.13 14.39
C GLY A 6 12.10 4.79 14.01
N SER A 7 11.11 4.31 14.76
CA SER A 7 10.27 3.19 14.32
C SER A 7 9.41 3.66 13.15
N TYR A 8 9.81 3.33 11.92
CA TYR A 8 8.96 3.52 10.75
C TYR A 8 7.66 2.73 10.94
N ALA A 9 6.55 3.43 11.14
CA ALA A 9 5.24 2.82 11.28
C ALA A 9 4.48 2.92 9.95
N VAL A 10 4.04 1.77 9.43
CA VAL A 10 3.12 1.69 8.29
C VAL A 10 1.70 1.58 8.82
N LEU A 11 0.83 2.50 8.41
CA LEU A 11 -0.59 2.47 8.72
C LEU A 11 -1.35 1.88 7.53
N LEU A 12 -2.03 0.75 7.73
CA LEU A 12 -2.93 0.16 6.75
C LEU A 12 -4.38 0.54 7.07
N LEU A 13 -5.06 1.17 6.12
CA LEU A 13 -6.46 1.58 6.25
C LEU A 13 -7.31 0.84 5.20
N ASP A 14 -8.35 0.14 5.65
CA ASP A 14 -9.38 -0.41 4.78
C ASP A 14 -10.57 0.54 4.77
N GLU A 15 -10.87 1.14 3.60
CA GLU A 15 -11.91 2.16 3.44
C GLU A 15 -13.33 1.62 3.72
N ALA A 16 -13.49 0.32 3.95
CA ALA A 16 -14.72 -0.28 4.51
C ALA A 16 -15.00 0.07 5.99
N THR A 17 -14.03 0.65 6.72
CA THR A 17 -14.13 0.83 8.19
C THR A 17 -14.73 2.16 8.65
N ALA A 18 -15.61 2.80 7.87
CA ALA A 18 -16.19 4.07 8.28
C ALA A 18 -17.62 4.26 7.77
N ALA A 19 -18.59 3.90 8.61
CA ALA A 19 -19.93 4.49 8.59
C ALA A 19 -19.87 5.98 9.01
N ILE A 20 -18.98 6.77 8.40
CA ILE A 20 -18.71 8.16 8.74
C ILE A 20 -19.29 9.03 7.62
N VAL A 21 -20.26 9.88 7.99
CA VAL A 21 -20.88 10.87 7.10
C VAL A 21 -19.81 11.85 6.61
N SER A 22 -19.88 12.22 5.33
CA SER A 22 -18.86 12.94 4.53
C SER A 22 -18.09 14.09 5.21
N ALA A 23 -18.72 14.86 6.11
CA ALA A 23 -18.05 15.96 6.81
C ALA A 23 -17.02 15.49 7.84
N SER A 24 -17.30 14.39 8.55
CA SER A 24 -16.38 13.80 9.52
C SER A 24 -15.23 13.05 8.86
N GLU A 25 -15.41 12.59 7.61
CA GLU A 25 -14.38 11.89 6.84
C GLU A 25 -13.21 12.82 6.49
N ALA A 26 -13.49 14.02 5.98
CA ALA A 26 -12.46 14.99 5.60
C ALA A 26 -11.63 15.44 6.80
N ALA A 27 -12.27 15.68 7.96
CA ALA A 27 -11.58 16.05 9.19
C ALA A 27 -10.68 14.91 9.72
N PHE A 28 -11.17 13.67 9.68
CA PHE A 28 -10.38 12.49 10.07
C PHE A 28 -9.18 12.28 9.14
N ARG A 29 -9.37 12.39 7.82
CA ARG A 29 -8.28 12.33 6.83
C ARG A 29 -7.25 13.43 7.04
N ALA A 30 -7.68 14.66 7.35
CA ALA A 30 -6.78 15.76 7.64
C ALA A 30 -5.96 15.51 8.93
N ALA A 31 -6.58 14.99 9.98
CA ALA A 31 -5.89 14.62 11.22
C ALA A 31 -4.89 13.48 11.00
N LEU A 32 -5.27 12.46 10.22
CA LEU A 32 -4.36 11.38 9.82
C LEU A 32 -3.17 11.92 9.02
N ARG A 33 -3.41 12.79 8.03
CA ARG A 33 -2.34 13.41 7.23
C ARG A 33 -1.38 14.21 8.11
N ALA A 34 -1.89 15.03 9.02
CA ALA A 34 -1.07 15.78 9.97
C ALA A 34 -0.22 14.87 10.89
N SER A 35 -0.79 13.74 11.33
CA SER A 35 -0.08 12.75 12.14
C SER A 35 1.03 12.03 11.35
N VAL A 36 0.77 11.70 10.10
CA VAL A 36 1.71 10.99 9.21
C VAL A 36 2.88 11.89 8.82
N SER A 37 2.62 13.15 8.49
CA SER A 37 3.65 14.13 8.14
C SER A 37 4.61 14.48 9.28
N SER A 38 4.26 14.17 10.53
CA SER A 38 5.07 14.53 11.70
C SER A 38 5.93 13.39 12.26
N GLN A 39 5.79 12.15 11.78
CA GLN A 39 6.38 10.97 12.44
C GLN A 39 7.08 9.95 11.51
N ASP A 40 7.56 10.34 10.32
CA ASP A 40 8.20 9.41 9.36
C ASP A 40 7.36 8.14 9.12
N ARG A 41 6.06 8.32 8.88
CA ARG A 41 5.10 7.21 8.68
C ARG A 41 4.70 7.08 7.23
N ALA A 42 4.36 5.87 6.80
CA ALA A 42 3.75 5.60 5.51
C ALA A 42 2.29 5.16 5.70
N VAL A 43 1.38 5.61 4.83
CA VAL A 43 -0.01 5.18 4.83
C VAL A 43 -0.29 4.40 3.56
N LEU A 44 -0.80 3.19 3.72
CA LEU A 44 -1.37 2.39 2.65
C LEU A 44 -2.88 2.32 2.86
N THR A 45 -3.66 2.74 1.88
CA THR A 45 -5.12 2.67 1.94
C THR A 45 -5.67 1.90 0.75
N VAL A 46 -6.60 0.99 1.00
CA VAL A 46 -7.41 0.39 -0.07
C VAL A 46 -8.59 1.33 -0.32
N ALA A 47 -8.64 1.91 -1.52
CA ALA A 47 -9.64 2.91 -1.86
C ALA A 47 -10.81 2.31 -2.65
N HIS A 48 -12.04 2.49 -2.17
CA HIS A 48 -13.29 2.22 -2.87
C HIS A 48 -13.84 3.45 -3.61
N ARG A 49 -13.36 4.66 -3.29
CA ARG A 49 -13.79 5.91 -3.91
C ARG A 49 -12.65 6.58 -4.65
N LEU A 50 -12.89 7.00 -5.90
CA LEU A 50 -11.87 7.74 -6.68
C LEU A 50 -11.46 9.06 -6.03
N SER A 51 -12.36 9.73 -5.29
CA SER A 51 -12.01 10.93 -4.52
C SER A 51 -10.88 10.66 -3.52
N THR A 52 -10.91 9.50 -2.87
CA THR A 52 -9.91 9.05 -1.91
C THR A 52 -8.58 8.78 -2.60
N SER A 53 -8.61 8.06 -3.72
CA SER A 53 -7.39 7.77 -4.49
C SER A 53 -6.71 9.05 -4.99
N ARG A 54 -7.49 10.07 -5.37
CA ARG A 54 -6.96 11.35 -5.89
C ARG A 54 -6.20 12.18 -4.87
N GLU A 55 -6.40 11.91 -3.58
CA GLU A 55 -5.69 12.60 -2.50
C GLU A 55 -4.35 11.94 -2.14
N ALA A 56 -4.10 10.72 -2.62
CA ALA A 56 -2.90 9.96 -2.32
C ALA A 56 -1.68 10.47 -3.09
N ASP A 57 -0.50 10.36 -2.49
CA ASP A 57 0.77 10.69 -3.15
C ASP A 57 1.06 9.72 -4.32
N GLN A 58 0.61 8.47 -4.21
CA GLN A 58 0.68 7.44 -5.25
C GLN A 58 -0.58 6.59 -5.26
N VAL A 59 -1.00 6.17 -6.45
CA VAL A 59 -2.16 5.30 -6.66
C VAL A 59 -1.72 4.03 -7.38
N LEU A 60 -1.98 2.86 -6.77
CA LEU A 60 -1.80 1.57 -7.40
C LEU A 60 -3.16 1.01 -7.79
N VAL A 61 -3.32 0.62 -9.06
CA VAL A 61 -4.53 -0.03 -9.57
C VAL A 61 -4.24 -1.52 -9.74
N MET A 62 -5.04 -2.35 -9.08
CA MET A 62 -4.90 -3.81 -9.08
C MET A 62 -5.75 -4.44 -10.20
N GLU A 63 -5.34 -5.61 -10.68
CA GLU A 63 -6.12 -6.41 -11.63
C GLU A 63 -7.17 -7.24 -10.87
N GLU A 64 -8.37 -7.36 -11.42
CA GLU A 64 -9.49 -8.13 -10.85
C GLU A 64 -9.81 -9.37 -11.70
N GLY A 65 -9.90 -10.53 -11.05
CA GLY A 65 -10.25 -11.82 -11.65
C GLY A 65 -9.75 -13.00 -10.82
N THR A 66 -10.16 -14.22 -11.17
CA THR A 66 -9.52 -15.42 -10.61
C THR A 66 -8.10 -15.59 -11.16
N PRO A 67 -7.21 -16.35 -10.49
CA PRO A 67 -5.88 -16.63 -11.03
C PRO A 67 -5.91 -17.18 -12.46
N GLU A 68 -6.83 -18.10 -12.78
CA GLU A 68 -6.98 -18.66 -14.14
C GLU A 68 -7.40 -17.60 -15.16
N ASP A 69 -8.31 -16.69 -14.78
CA ASP A 69 -8.72 -15.58 -15.63
C ASP A 69 -7.57 -14.62 -15.90
N LEU A 70 -6.83 -14.26 -14.86
CA LEU A 70 -5.69 -13.34 -14.96
C LEU A 70 -4.54 -13.94 -15.78
N MET A 71 -4.29 -15.25 -15.64
CA MET A 71 -3.34 -15.99 -16.48
C MET A 71 -3.75 -15.98 -17.95
N ARG A 72 -5.04 -16.22 -18.25
CA ARG A 72 -5.57 -16.19 -19.62
C ARG A 72 -5.46 -14.81 -20.27
N ARG A 73 -5.57 -13.74 -19.48
CA ARG A 73 -5.42 -12.35 -19.95
C ARG A 73 -3.97 -12.00 -20.29
N GLN A 74 -2.99 -12.81 -19.88
CA GLN A 74 -1.55 -12.58 -20.12
C GLN A 74 -1.11 -11.17 -19.66
N GLY A 75 -1.63 -10.73 -18.52
CA GLY A 75 -1.40 -9.40 -17.94
C GLY A 75 -0.27 -9.36 -16.91
N ARG A 76 -0.35 -8.41 -15.96
CA ARG A 76 0.70 -8.23 -14.93
C ARG A 76 0.82 -9.45 -14.03
N PHE A 77 -0.30 -10.12 -13.74
CA PHE A 77 -0.30 -11.37 -12.99
C PHE A 77 0.59 -12.45 -13.62
N THR A 78 0.54 -12.62 -14.94
CA THR A 78 1.39 -13.59 -15.65
C THR A 78 2.87 -13.23 -15.54
N ALA A 79 3.22 -11.95 -15.65
CA ALA A 79 4.60 -11.48 -15.49
C ALA A 79 5.13 -11.77 -14.07
N LEU A 80 4.29 -11.68 -13.03
CA LEU A 80 4.68 -12.05 -11.66
C LEU A 80 4.97 -13.55 -11.52
N LEU A 81 4.18 -14.42 -12.17
CA LEU A 81 4.42 -15.86 -12.19
C LEU A 81 5.72 -16.21 -12.92
N GLU A 82 6.05 -15.50 -13.99
CA GLU A 82 7.32 -15.68 -14.70
C GLU A 82 8.52 -15.29 -13.84
N LEU A 83 8.42 -14.21 -13.05
CA LEU A 83 9.44 -13.82 -12.08
C LEU A 83 9.63 -14.87 -10.99
N GLU A 84 8.52 -15.39 -10.43
CA GLU A 84 8.57 -16.47 -9.44
C GLU A 84 9.22 -17.74 -10.02
N ALA A 85 8.86 -18.12 -11.25
CA ALA A 85 9.47 -19.25 -11.96
C ALA A 85 10.97 -19.03 -12.25
N ALA A 86 11.39 -17.77 -12.44
CA ALA A 86 12.79 -17.39 -12.58
C ALA A 86 13.56 -17.37 -11.24
N GLY A 87 12.91 -17.73 -10.13
CA GLY A 87 13.52 -17.80 -8.81
C GLY A 87 13.55 -16.46 -8.06
N TRP A 88 12.72 -15.49 -8.45
CA TRP A 88 12.55 -14.27 -7.68
C TRP A 88 11.89 -14.58 -6.33
N ASP A 89 12.59 -14.28 -5.22
CA ASP A 89 12.06 -14.42 -3.87
C ASP A 89 11.99 -13.05 -3.19
N TRP A 90 10.77 -12.57 -2.99
CA TRP A 90 10.47 -11.32 -2.30
C TRP A 90 11.01 -11.26 -0.87
N ARG A 91 11.38 -12.41 -0.27
CA ARG A 91 11.95 -12.48 1.08
C ARG A 91 13.46 -12.19 1.12
N VAL A 92 14.15 -12.25 -0.01
CA VAL A 92 15.63 -12.18 -0.04
C VAL A 92 16.15 -10.75 0.14
N ASP A 93 15.34 -9.73 -0.16
CA ASP A 93 15.72 -8.31 0.00
C ASP A 93 15.52 -7.74 1.42
N GLY A 94 15.15 -8.56 2.40
CA GLY A 94 15.00 -8.14 3.81
C GLY A 94 16.15 -8.55 4.73
N ARG A 95 17.09 -9.40 4.29
CA ARG A 95 18.11 -10.00 5.16
C ARG A 95 19.47 -10.14 4.46
N THR A 96 20.04 -9.02 4.01
CA THR A 96 21.50 -8.91 3.89
C THR A 96 21.95 -7.51 4.33
N LEU A 97 21.63 -7.14 5.56
CA LEU A 97 22.46 -6.19 6.32
C LEU A 97 23.40 -7.05 7.17
N SER A 98 24.55 -7.32 6.57
CA SER A 98 25.84 -7.72 7.16
C SER A 98 25.90 -7.97 8.67
N GLN A 99 26.39 -9.16 9.03
CA GLN A 99 27.31 -9.29 10.17
C GLN A 99 28.56 -8.43 9.91
#